data_AF-A0A2E4DTW4-F1
#
_entry.id   AF-A0A2E4DTW4-F1
#
_cell.length_a   1.000
_cell.length_b   1.000
_cell.length_c   1.000
_cell.angle_alpha   90.00
_cell.angle_beta   90.00
_cell.angle_gamma   90.00
#
_symmetry.space_group_name_H-M   'P 1'
#
loop_
_entity.id
_entity.type
_entity.pdbx_description
1 polymer ?
#
loop_
_entity_poly.entity_id
_entity_poly.type
_entity_poly.pdbx_seq_one_letter_code
_entity_poly.pdbx_strand_id
1 'polypeptide(L)'
;MASEDMPKRHYQTNYKSLPAEDFIAAIEKETLLLIQIERKVALDHLDEMLSIPGIDVAVLGIMDLSVDLGIPGQINHLLMTQSIEKIVSVSQQYGISSGIIAGDLEFVAD
;
A
#
# COMPACT_ATOMS: atom_id res chain seq x y z
N MET A 1 -16.96 17.15 -29.35
CA MET A 1 -17.50 16.92 -27.99
C MET A 1 -18.16 15.56 -28.00
N ALA A 2 -17.47 14.53 -27.53
CA ALA A 2 -18.12 13.27 -27.20
C ALA A 2 -19.00 13.54 -25.97
N SER A 3 -20.29 13.24 -26.07
CA SER A 3 -21.30 13.50 -25.06
C SER A 3 -20.92 12.86 -23.72
N GLU A 4 -20.85 13.67 -22.66
CA GLU A 4 -20.60 13.27 -21.27
C GLU A 4 -21.65 12.31 -20.69
N ASP A 5 -22.66 11.94 -21.49
CA ASP A 5 -23.89 11.27 -21.07
C ASP A 5 -23.99 9.80 -21.56
N MET A 6 -22.90 9.23 -22.08
CA MET A 6 -22.88 7.80 -22.43
C MET A 6 -22.66 6.96 -21.17
N PRO A 7 -23.58 6.05 -20.82
CA PRO A 7 -23.41 5.20 -19.67
C PRO A 7 -22.16 4.34 -19.82
N LYS A 8 -21.24 4.50 -18.88
CA LYS A 8 -19.95 3.80 -18.89
C LYS A 8 -20.14 2.33 -18.55
N ARG A 9 -20.17 1.49 -19.58
CA ARG A 9 -20.15 0.03 -19.43
C ARG A 9 -18.69 -0.41 -19.34
N HIS A 10 -18.21 -0.62 -18.12
CA HIS A 10 -16.83 -1.01 -17.86
C HIS A 10 -16.76 -2.31 -17.05
N TYR A 11 -15.62 -2.99 -17.10
CA TYR A 11 -15.44 -4.24 -16.36
C TYR A 11 -15.56 -4.01 -14.84
N GLN A 12 -15.17 -2.83 -14.35
CA GLN A 12 -15.33 -2.43 -12.95
C GLN A 12 -16.80 -2.40 -12.49
N THR A 13 -17.76 -2.22 -13.41
CA THR A 13 -19.20 -2.23 -13.10
C THR A 13 -19.89 -3.54 -13.49
N ASN A 14 -19.11 -4.57 -13.86
CA ASN A 14 -19.63 -5.78 -14.50
C ASN A 14 -20.52 -5.46 -15.71
N TYR A 15 -20.06 -4.52 -16.55
CA TYR A 15 -20.74 -4.02 -17.75
C TYR A 15 -22.11 -3.36 -17.50
N LYS A 16 -22.48 -3.11 -16.24
CA LYS A 16 -23.69 -2.35 -15.91
C LYS A 16 -23.51 -0.90 -16.31
N SER A 17 -24.60 -0.33 -16.81
CA SER A 17 -24.74 1.10 -17.11
C SER A 17 -25.09 1.82 -15.81
N LEU A 18 -24.20 2.66 -15.30
CA LEU A 18 -24.45 3.53 -14.15
C LEU A 18 -24.40 5.01 -14.58
N PRO A 19 -25.17 5.90 -13.94
CA PRO A 19 -24.91 7.34 -13.97
C PRO A 19 -23.46 7.64 -13.59
N ALA A 20 -22.88 8.69 -14.17
CA ALA A 20 -21.47 9.02 -13.96
C ALA A 20 -21.16 9.31 -12.47
N GLU A 21 -22.06 10.01 -11.78
CA GLU A 21 -21.94 10.32 -10.35
C GLU A 21 -21.93 9.06 -9.48
N ASP A 22 -22.89 8.16 -9.69
CA ASP A 22 -22.96 6.88 -8.96
C ASP A 22 -21.70 6.02 -9.20
N PHE A 23 -21.19 6.01 -10.43
CA PHE A 23 -19.95 5.29 -10.75
C PHE A 23 -18.75 5.86 -10.00
N ILE A 24 -18.59 7.19 -10.01
CA ILE A 24 -17.47 7.86 -9.32
C ILE A 24 -17.55 7.59 -7.81
N ALA A 25 -18.71 7.81 -7.20
CA ALA A 25 -18.92 7.57 -5.78
C ALA A 25 -18.66 6.11 -5.38
N ALA A 26 -19.04 5.15 -6.23
CA ALA A 26 -18.74 3.74 -5.99
C ALA A 26 -17.23 3.45 -6.08
N ILE A 27 -16.53 3.96 -7.09
CA ILE A 27 -15.08 3.75 -7.23
C ILE A 27 -14.30 4.38 -6.07
N GLU A 28 -14.66 5.60 -5.66
CA GLU A 28 -14.03 6.27 -4.51
C GLU A 28 -14.19 5.47 -3.22
N LYS A 29 -15.37 4.87 -3.00
CA LYS A 29 -15.65 4.10 -1.79
C LYS A 29 -14.99 2.70 -1.80
N GLU A 30 -14.91 2.06 -2.96
CA GLU A 30 -14.54 0.64 -3.07
C GLU A 30 -13.08 0.42 -3.50
N THR A 31 -12.33 1.49 -3.78
CA THR A 31 -10.91 1.40 -4.12
C THR A 31 -10.05 1.38 -2.86
N LEU A 32 -9.20 0.36 -2.71
CA LEU A 32 -8.21 0.25 -1.66
C LEU A 32 -6.84 0.72 -2.19
N LEU A 33 -6.20 1.68 -1.52
CA LEU A 33 -4.86 2.15 -1.83
C LEU A 33 -3.82 1.54 -0.88
N LEU A 34 -2.93 0.73 -1.46
CA LEU A 34 -1.77 0.18 -0.76
C LEU A 34 -0.49 0.83 -1.30
N ILE A 35 0.42 1.21 -0.41
CA ILE A 35 1.75 1.68 -0.79
C ILE A 35 2.82 0.69 -0.35
N GLN A 36 3.87 0.53 -1.16
CA GLN A 36 5.02 -0.30 -0.79
C GLN A 36 6.13 0.55 -0.18
N ILE A 37 6.60 0.12 0.99
CA ILE A 37 7.75 0.68 1.70
C ILE A 37 8.93 -0.25 1.43
N GLU A 38 9.76 0.14 0.47
CA GLU A 38 10.82 -0.71 -0.07
C GLU A 38 12.18 0.02 -0.19
N ARG A 39 12.27 1.24 0.34
CA ARG A 39 13.49 2.07 0.30
C ARG A 39 13.78 2.66 1.68
N LYS A 40 15.07 2.83 1.99
CA LYS A 40 15.53 3.53 3.19
C LYS A 40 14.98 4.96 3.26
N VAL A 41 14.95 5.67 2.13
CA VAL A 41 14.41 7.04 2.08
C VAL A 41 12.91 7.10 2.43
N ALA A 42 12.14 6.05 2.10
CA ALA A 42 10.74 5.95 2.49
C ALA A 42 10.59 5.71 4.00
N LEU A 43 11.48 4.91 4.60
CA LEU A 43 11.54 4.79 6.07
C LEU A 43 11.85 6.13 6.72
N ASP A 44 12.78 6.91 6.17
CA ASP A 44 13.18 8.21 6.72
C ASP A 44 12.02 9.23 6.72
N HIS A 45 11.09 9.15 5.76
CA HIS A 45 9.91 10.03 5.63
C HIS A 45 8.58 9.35 5.97
N LEU A 46 8.60 8.19 6.64
CA LEU A 46 7.42 7.34 6.77
C LEU A 46 6.25 8.03 7.47
N ASP A 47 6.52 8.83 8.50
CA ASP A 47 5.49 9.56 9.25
C ASP A 47 4.77 10.58 8.37
N GLU A 48 5.52 11.37 7.58
CA GLU A 48 4.96 12.31 6.61
C GLU A 48 4.14 11.57 5.55
N MET A 49 4.67 10.46 5.00
CA MET A 49 3.98 9.67 3.99
C MET A 49 2.66 9.10 4.51
N LEU A 50 2.67 8.47 5.71
CA LEU A 50 1.49 7.85 6.30
C LEU A 50 0.50 8.85 6.90
N SER A 51 0.88 10.13 7.03
CA SER A 51 -0.05 11.20 7.35
C SER A 51 -0.95 11.61 6.17
N ILE A 52 -0.62 11.20 4.93
CA ILE A 52 -1.37 11.57 3.73
C ILE A 52 -2.74 10.88 3.74
N PRO A 53 -3.85 11.63 3.65
CA PRO A 53 -5.19 11.05 3.61
C PRO A 53 -5.39 10.13 2.41
N GLY A 54 -6.07 9.01 2.62
CA GLY A 54 -6.46 8.07 1.57
C GLY A 54 -5.49 6.91 1.34
N ILE A 55 -4.42 6.78 2.13
CA ILE A 55 -3.61 5.56 2.18
C ILE A 55 -4.27 4.58 3.16
N ASP A 56 -4.63 3.39 2.68
CA ASP A 56 -5.31 2.38 3.51
C ASP A 56 -4.33 1.37 4.10
N VAL A 57 -3.26 1.04 3.37
CA VAL A 57 -2.31 0.00 3.75
C VAL A 57 -0.87 0.39 3.43
N ALA A 58 0.04 0.22 4.40
CA ALA A 58 1.48 0.26 4.19
C ALA A 58 2.04 -1.16 4.14
N VAL A 59 2.65 -1.53 3.02
CA VAL A 59 3.15 -2.88 2.78
C VAL A 59 4.66 -2.86 2.68
N LEU A 60 5.37 -3.65 3.48
CA LEU A 60 6.82 -3.77 3.38
C LEU A 60 7.22 -4.66 2.19
N GLY A 61 8.05 -4.11 1.30
CA GLY A 61 8.69 -4.84 0.21
C GLY A 61 10.03 -5.42 0.66
N ILE A 62 10.02 -6.65 1.21
CA ILE A 62 11.16 -7.17 1.99
C ILE A 62 12.44 -7.30 1.17
N MET A 63 12.33 -7.77 -0.07
CA MET A 63 13.50 -8.03 -0.91
C MET A 63 14.17 -6.73 -1.35
N ASP A 64 13.41 -5.79 -1.89
CA ASP A 64 13.94 -4.50 -2.34
C ASP A 64 14.45 -3.66 -1.17
N LEU A 65 13.75 -3.67 -0.02
CA LEU A 65 14.20 -2.96 1.17
C LEU A 65 15.53 -3.54 1.69
N SER A 66 15.70 -4.86 1.65
CA SER A 66 16.95 -5.50 2.09
C SER A 66 18.15 -5.03 1.25
N VAL A 67 17.95 -4.85 -0.06
CA VAL A 67 19.00 -4.33 -0.96
C VAL A 67 19.31 -2.88 -0.63
N ASP A 68 18.29 -2.04 -0.46
CA ASP A 68 18.45 -0.61 -0.22
C ASP A 68 19.08 -0.30 1.17
N LEU A 69 18.86 -1.20 2.14
CA LEU A 69 19.48 -1.17 3.47
C LEU A 69 20.93 -1.70 3.47
N GLY A 70 21.44 -2.22 2.35
CA GLY A 70 22.79 -2.80 2.24
C GLY A 70 22.91 -4.21 2.84
N ILE A 71 21.80 -4.91 3.02
CA ILE A 71 21.70 -6.25 3.62
C ILE A 71 20.95 -7.22 2.70
N PRO A 72 21.36 -7.39 1.43
CA PRO A 72 20.58 -8.08 0.41
C PRO A 72 20.21 -9.51 0.84
N GLY A 73 18.91 -9.78 0.93
CA GLY A 73 18.33 -11.08 1.32
C GLY A 73 18.50 -11.45 2.79
N GLN A 74 19.13 -10.61 3.63
CA GLN A 74 19.33 -10.90 5.05
C GLN A 74 18.11 -10.44 5.85
N ILE A 75 17.03 -11.21 5.75
CA ILE A 75 15.72 -10.90 6.33
C ILE A 75 15.70 -10.87 7.87
N ASN A 76 16.57 -11.66 8.52
CA ASN A 76 16.70 -11.73 9.99
C ASN A 76 17.73 -10.72 10.53
N HIS A 77 18.23 -9.82 9.67
CA HIS A 77 19.16 -8.80 10.09
C HIS A 77 18.44 -7.74 10.92
N LEU A 78 19.10 -7.22 11.96
CA LEU A 78 18.53 -6.24 12.90
C LEU A 78 17.89 -5.03 12.19
N LEU A 79 18.49 -4.54 11.11
CA LEU A 79 17.94 -3.43 10.31
C LEU A 79 16.58 -3.77 9.68
N MET A 80 16.37 -5.03 9.27
CA MET A 80 15.08 -5.45 8.71
C MET A 80 14.03 -5.49 9.82
N THR A 81 14.33 -6.12 10.96
CA THR A 81 13.45 -6.14 12.14
C THR A 81 13.06 -4.72 12.57
N GLN A 82 14.02 -3.81 12.69
CA GLN A 82 13.78 -2.40 13.03
C GLN A 82 12.91 -1.69 11.99
N SER A 83 13.06 -2.03 10.71
CA SER A 83 12.25 -1.45 9.64
C SER A 83 10.80 -1.93 9.72
N ILE A 84 10.59 -3.23 9.98
CA ILE A 84 9.27 -3.82 10.19
C ILE A 84 8.59 -3.17 11.40
N GLU A 85 9.26 -3.12 12.55
CA GLU A 85 8.75 -2.49 13.77
C GLU A 85 8.36 -1.02 13.54
N LYS A 86 9.20 -0.26 12.83
CA LYS A 86 8.93 1.13 12.48
C LYS A 86 7.67 1.24 11.63
N ILE A 87 7.52 0.41 10.59
CA ILE A 87 6.34 0.44 9.72
C ILE A 87 5.08 0.12 10.51
N VAL A 88 5.09 -0.96 11.28
CA VAL A 88 3.94 -1.35 12.11
C VAL A 88 3.57 -0.22 13.09
N SER A 89 4.55 0.35 13.78
CA SER A 89 4.30 1.41 14.76
C SER A 89 3.70 2.67 14.12
N VAL A 90 4.27 3.16 13.01
CA VAL A 90 3.78 4.39 12.35
C VAL A 90 2.44 4.14 11.67
N SER A 91 2.24 2.98 11.06
CA SER A 91 0.93 2.59 10.52
C SER A 91 -0.16 2.61 11.59
N GLN A 92 0.10 2.02 12.77
CA GLN A 92 -0.84 2.05 13.89
C GLN A 92 -1.14 3.47 14.38
N GLN A 93 -0.14 4.36 14.43
CA GLN A 93 -0.32 5.76 14.83
C GLN A 93 -1.33 6.48 13.93
N TYR A 94 -1.34 6.21 12.63
CA TYR A 94 -2.23 6.83 11.65
C TYR A 94 -3.51 6.04 11.37
N GLY A 95 -3.72 4.90 12.05
CA GLY A 95 -4.87 4.02 11.80
C GLY A 95 -4.82 3.32 10.43
N ILE A 96 -3.63 3.18 9.86
CA ILE A 96 -3.36 2.53 8.58
C ILE A 96 -3.01 1.06 8.84
N SER A 97 -3.51 0.14 8.01
CA SER A 97 -3.15 -1.27 8.13
C SER A 97 -1.70 -1.50 7.65
N SER A 98 -0.96 -2.41 8.27
CA SER A 98 0.38 -2.80 7.81
C SER A 98 0.41 -4.24 7.31
N GLY A 99 1.21 -4.51 6.28
CA GLY A 99 1.43 -5.85 5.75
C GLY A 99 2.85 -6.07 5.24
N ILE A 100 3.14 -7.30 4.81
CA ILE A 100 4.40 -7.68 4.18
C ILE A 100 4.12 -8.48 2.91
N ILE A 101 4.91 -8.25 1.87
CA ILE A 101 4.96 -9.15 0.71
C ILE A 101 6.12 -10.12 0.93
N ALA A 102 5.77 -11.36 1.23
CA ALA A 102 6.70 -12.43 1.54
C ALA A 102 6.43 -13.62 0.61
N GLY A 103 7.51 -14.18 0.05
CA GLY A 103 7.43 -15.41 -0.78
C GLY A 103 7.36 -16.70 0.03
N ASP A 104 7.64 -16.62 1.34
CA ASP A 104 7.70 -17.72 2.30
C ASP A 104 7.27 -17.21 3.70
N LEU A 105 6.71 -18.10 4.52
CA LEU A 105 6.34 -17.81 5.91
C LEU A 105 7.55 -17.52 6.80
N GLU A 106 8.72 -18.07 6.48
CA GLU A 106 9.97 -17.79 7.21
C GLU A 106 10.31 -16.30 7.27
N PHE A 107 9.82 -15.49 6.31
CA PHE A 107 10.03 -14.04 6.30
C PHE A 107 9.20 -13.26 7.33
N VAL A 108 8.24 -13.93 7.98
CA VAL A 108 7.22 -13.29 8.83
C VAL A 108 6.99 -14.05 10.14
N ALA A 109 7.67 -15.18 10.33
CA ALA A 109 7.49 -16.06 11.48
C ALA A 109 8.52 -15.73 12.56
N ASP A 110 8.12 -14.89 13.51
CA ASP A 110 8.43 -14.97 14.94
C ASP A 110 7.31 -14.25 15.74
#